data_AF-A0A2M7RN34-F1
#
_entry.id   AF-A0A2M7RN34-F1
#
_cell.length_a   1.000
_cell.length_b   1.000
_cell.length_c   1.000
_cell.angle_alpha   90.00
_cell.angle_beta   90.00
_cell.angle_gamma   90.00
#
_symmetry.space_group_name_H-M   'P 1'
#
loop_
_entity.id
_entity.type
_entity.pdbx_description
1 polymer ?
#
loop_
_entity_poly.entity_id
_entity_poly.type
_entity_poly.pdbx_seq_one_letter_code
_entity_poly.pdbx_strand_id
1 'polypeptide(L)'
;MTQIHSAEINDKWRKLTLNEQLGNIGSEVGRSISGRSKESAKERALELLDLTISDDRWAGPKRKEIARARESYLEAIDSNDAEDLNALNKYFYHFAVSAR
;
A
#
# COMPACT_ATOMS: atom_id res chain seq x y z
N MET A 1 -3.30 -0.84 -16.25
CA MET A 1 -3.95 -1.20 -14.98
C MET A 1 -5.34 -0.59 -14.97
N THR A 2 -6.38 -1.40 -14.81
CA THR A 2 -7.76 -0.95 -14.67
C THR A 2 -7.90 -0.29 -13.29
N GLN A 3 -8.39 0.95 -13.22
CA GLN A 3 -8.73 1.55 -11.92
C GLN A 3 -9.93 0.82 -11.33
N ILE A 4 -9.79 0.34 -10.11
CA ILE A 4 -10.82 -0.39 -9.35
C ILE A 4 -11.68 0.62 -8.59
N HIS A 5 -11.12 1.76 -8.18
CA HIS A 5 -11.84 2.83 -7.48
C HIS A 5 -12.33 3.95 -8.40
N SER A 6 -13.45 4.57 -8.01
CA SER A 6 -14.01 5.73 -8.71
C SER A 6 -13.20 7.01 -8.44
N ALA A 7 -13.36 8.01 -9.31
CA ALA A 7 -12.71 9.32 -9.15
C ALA A 7 -12.99 9.97 -7.78
N GLU A 8 -14.22 9.83 -7.25
CA GLU A 8 -14.59 10.35 -5.93
C GLU A 8 -13.77 9.70 -4.80
N ILE A 9 -13.47 8.41 -4.91
CA ILE A 9 -12.66 7.69 -3.93
C ILE A 9 -11.20 8.14 -4.03
N ASN A 10 -10.69 8.38 -5.24
CA ASN A 10 -9.35 8.93 -5.43
C ASN A 10 -9.20 10.32 -4.81
N ASP A 11 -10.22 11.17 -4.92
CA ASP A 11 -10.22 12.51 -4.31
C ASP A 11 -10.25 12.44 -2.78
N LYS A 12 -11.02 11.52 -2.20
CA LYS A 12 -11.01 11.27 -0.75
C LYS A 12 -9.64 10.74 -0.30
N TRP A 13 -9.04 9.84 -1.07
CA TRP A 13 -7.71 9.31 -0.78
C TRP A 13 -6.64 10.41 -0.76
N ARG A 14 -6.69 11.35 -1.70
CA ARG A 14 -5.76 12.51 -1.75
C ARG A 14 -5.93 13.48 -0.59
N LYS A 15 -7.01 13.41 0.19
CA LYS A 15 -7.19 14.23 1.41
C LYS A 15 -6.52 13.63 2.64
N LEU A 16 -6.20 12.34 2.61
CA LEU A 16 -5.49 11.66 3.69
C LEU A 16 -4.05 12.17 3.82
N THR A 17 -3.52 12.13 5.04
CA THR A 17 -2.09 12.25 5.34
C THR A 17 -1.33 11.03 4.83
N LEU A 18 0.00 11.14 4.70
CA LEU A 18 0.82 10.01 4.26
C LEU A 18 0.70 8.80 5.21
N ASN A 19 0.63 9.04 6.52
CA ASN A 19 0.49 7.97 7.50
C ASN A 19 -0.86 7.23 7.35
N GLU A 20 -1.95 7.97 7.13
CA GLU A 20 -3.27 7.37 6.88
C GLU A 20 -3.29 6.56 5.57
N GLN A 21 -2.69 7.08 4.49
CA GLN A 21 -2.57 6.36 3.22
C GLN A 21 -1.80 5.05 3.40
N LEU A 22 -0.60 5.10 4.00
CA LEU A 22 0.24 3.93 4.21
C LEU A 22 -0.35 2.94 5.22
N GLY A 23 -1.04 3.41 6.26
CA GLY A 23 -1.76 2.55 7.19
C GLY A 23 -2.92 1.80 6.54
N ASN A 24 -3.68 2.47 5.67
CA ASN A 24 -4.74 1.84 4.88
C ASN A 24 -4.18 0.84 3.85
N ILE A 25 -3.08 1.17 3.17
CA ILE A 25 -2.34 0.23 2.30
C ILE A 25 -1.93 -1.01 3.09
N GLY A 26 -1.42 -0.84 4.30
CA GLY A 26 -1.03 -1.93 5.19
C GLY A 26 -2.16 -2.93 5.48
N SER A 27 -3.40 -2.46 5.57
CA SER A 27 -4.56 -3.34 5.77
C SER A 27 -4.80 -4.25 4.57
N GLU A 28 -4.64 -3.74 3.35
CA GLU A 28 -4.76 -4.54 2.12
C GLU A 28 -3.56 -5.47 1.92
N VAL A 29 -2.34 -5.02 2.28
CA VAL A 29 -1.15 -5.88 2.32
C VAL A 29 -1.38 -7.07 3.26
N GLY A 30 -1.81 -6.85 4.50
CA GLY A 30 -2.11 -7.93 5.44
C GLY A 30 -3.21 -8.90 4.94
N ARG A 31 -4.24 -8.38 4.27
CA ARG A 31 -5.31 -9.18 3.66
C ARG A 31 -4.81 -10.02 2.48
N SER A 32 -3.86 -9.50 1.70
CA SER A 32 -3.26 -10.24 0.60
C SER A 32 -2.42 -11.44 1.07
N ILE A 33 -1.90 -11.38 2.30
CA ILE A 33 -1.10 -12.46 2.91
C ILE A 33 -1.99 -13.54 3.54
N SER A 34 -3.07 -13.15 4.24
CA SER A 34 -3.79 -14.04 5.18
C SER A 34 -5.29 -14.24 4.90
N GLY A 35 -5.85 -13.64 3.84
CA GLY A 35 -7.28 -13.66 3.55
C GLY A 35 -7.77 -14.73 2.57
N ARG A 36 -9.10 -14.90 2.47
CA ARG A 36 -9.76 -15.67 1.38
C ARG A 36 -9.81 -14.92 0.05
N SER A 37 -9.43 -13.65 0.06
CA SER A 37 -9.55 -12.70 -1.06
C SER A 37 -8.18 -12.14 -1.45
N LYS A 38 -7.15 -13.00 -1.52
CA LYS A 38 -5.74 -12.61 -1.65
C LYS A 38 -5.48 -11.78 -2.91
N GLU A 39 -5.97 -12.26 -4.05
CA GLU A 39 -5.78 -11.62 -5.35
C GLU A 39 -6.44 -10.24 -5.38
N SER A 40 -7.70 -10.13 -4.93
CA SER A 40 -8.38 -8.83 -4.87
C SER A 40 -7.71 -7.85 -3.90
N ALA A 41 -7.13 -8.34 -2.81
CA ALA A 41 -6.40 -7.49 -1.86
C ALA A 41 -5.03 -7.09 -2.43
N LYS A 42 -4.36 -7.95 -3.20
CA LYS A 42 -3.13 -7.65 -3.95
C LYS A 42 -3.37 -6.53 -4.95
N GLU A 43 -4.39 -6.69 -5.79
CA GLU A 43 -4.76 -5.67 -6.78
C GLU A 43 -5.07 -4.33 -6.11
N ARG A 44 -5.82 -4.35 -5.01
CA ARG A 44 -6.15 -3.14 -4.24
C ARG A 44 -4.94 -2.49 -3.58
N ALA A 45 -4.03 -3.26 -2.99
CA ALA A 45 -2.81 -2.73 -2.40
C ALA A 45 -1.95 -2.03 -3.47
N LEU A 46 -1.79 -2.65 -4.65
CA LEU A 46 -1.03 -2.08 -5.76
C LEU A 46 -1.66 -0.79 -6.29
N GLU A 47 -2.99 -0.77 -6.45
CA GLU A 47 -3.70 0.44 -6.87
C GLU A 47 -3.50 1.59 -5.89
N LEU A 48 -3.63 1.33 -4.58
CA LEU A 48 -3.46 2.36 -3.55
C LEU A 48 -2.00 2.85 -3.46
N LEU A 49 -1.02 1.96 -3.66
CA LEU A 49 0.39 2.34 -3.79
C LEU A 49 0.60 3.23 -5.01
N ASP A 50 0.08 2.85 -6.19
CA ASP A 50 0.20 3.64 -7.42
C ASP A 50 -0.48 5.00 -7.31
N LEU A 51 -1.66 5.04 -6.69
CA LEU A 51 -2.38 6.28 -6.40
C LEU A 51 -1.56 7.19 -5.46
N THR A 52 -0.91 6.61 -4.46
CA THR A 52 -0.06 7.35 -3.51
C THR A 52 1.25 7.84 -4.14
N ILE A 53 1.87 7.04 -5.01
CA ILE A 53 3.06 7.43 -5.80
C ILE A 53 2.73 8.59 -6.74
N SER A 54 1.53 8.59 -7.33
CA SER A 54 1.04 9.65 -8.23
C SER A 54 0.65 10.96 -7.53
N ASP A 55 0.80 11.02 -6.21
CA ASP A 55 0.54 12.24 -5.43
C ASP A 55 1.78 13.13 -5.39
N ASP A 56 1.67 14.35 -5.91
CA ASP A 56 2.78 15.31 -5.96
C ASP A 56 3.15 15.88 -4.59
N ARG A 57 2.27 15.74 -3.59
CA ARG A 57 2.59 16.07 -2.19
C ARG A 57 3.77 15.26 -1.66
N TRP A 58 4.01 14.07 -2.23
CA TRP A 58 5.05 13.14 -1.79
C TRP A 58 6.27 13.09 -2.70
N ALA A 59 6.44 14.06 -3.60
CA ALA A 59 7.61 14.12 -4.49
C ALA A 59 8.95 14.05 -3.74
N GLY A 60 9.99 13.56 -4.42
CA GLY A 60 11.34 13.42 -3.87
C GLY A 60 11.53 12.13 -3.06
N PRO A 61 12.22 12.17 -1.90
CA PRO A 61 12.57 10.97 -1.13
C PRO A 61 11.37 10.10 -0.72
N LYS A 62 10.23 10.71 -0.37
CA LYS A 62 9.02 9.97 0.04
C LYS A 62 8.48 9.12 -1.11
N ARG A 63 8.31 9.68 -2.32
CA ARG A 63 7.88 8.92 -3.50
C ARG A 63 8.80 7.75 -3.82
N LYS A 64 10.12 7.94 -3.69
CA LYS A 64 11.10 6.86 -3.92
C LYS A 64 10.92 5.72 -2.92
N GLU A 65 10.67 6.07 -1.67
CA GLU A 65 10.43 5.11 -0.60
C GLU A 65 9.12 4.33 -0.84
N ILE A 66 8.03 5.00 -1.21
CA ILE A 66 6.74 4.37 -1.50
C ILE A 66 6.86 3.45 -2.73
N ALA A 67 7.60 3.87 -3.77
CA ALA A 67 7.90 3.04 -4.93
C ALA A 67 8.71 1.79 -4.52
N ARG A 68 9.67 1.93 -3.60
CA ARG A 68 10.41 0.78 -3.07
C ARG A 68 9.51 -0.15 -2.28
N ALA A 69 8.62 0.37 -1.43
CA ALA A 69 7.65 -0.46 -0.70
C ALA A 69 6.75 -1.26 -1.65
N ARG A 70 6.37 -0.66 -2.79
CA ARG A 70 5.63 -1.35 -3.85
C ARG A 70 6.43 -2.47 -4.51
N GLU A 71 7.70 -2.23 -4.86
CA GLU A 71 8.60 -3.25 -5.41
C GLU A 71 8.80 -4.41 -4.42
N SER A 72 9.13 -4.10 -3.17
CA SER A 72 9.30 -5.08 -2.09
C SER A 72 8.02 -5.90 -1.86
N TYR A 73 6.85 -5.26 -1.96
CA TYR A 73 5.57 -5.96 -1.84
C TYR A 73 5.34 -6.97 -2.98
N LEU A 74 5.62 -6.60 -4.23
CA LEU A 74 5.50 -7.53 -5.35
C LEU A 74 6.48 -8.69 -5.21
N GLU A 75 7.74 -8.41 -4.89
CA GLU A 75 8.77 -9.43 -4.69
C GLU A 75 8.36 -10.41 -3.58
N ALA A 76 7.95 -9.91 -2.42
CA ALA A 76 7.57 -10.76 -1.28
C ALA A 76 6.34 -11.64 -1.57
N ILE A 77 5.39 -11.13 -2.36
CA ILE A 77 4.21 -11.90 -2.75
C ILE A 77 4.58 -12.98 -3.78
N ASP A 78 5.44 -12.64 -4.74
CA ASP A 78 5.82 -13.57 -5.82
C ASP A 78 6.78 -14.65 -5.31
N SER A 79 7.69 -14.31 -4.39
CA SER A 79 8.56 -15.26 -3.68
C SER A 79 7.82 -16.07 -2.61
N ASN A 80 6.72 -15.52 -2.08
CA ASN A 80 5.97 -16.04 -0.94
C ASN A 80 6.88 -16.28 0.29
N ASP A 81 7.90 -15.44 0.47
CA ASP A 81 8.81 -15.49 1.60
C ASP A 81 8.15 -14.94 2.88
N ALA A 82 8.11 -15.75 3.94
CA ALA A 82 7.41 -15.40 5.17
C ALA A 82 8.09 -14.28 5.95
N GLU A 83 9.41 -14.15 5.86
CA GLU A 83 10.17 -13.11 6.55
C GLU A 83 9.91 -11.75 5.90
N ASP A 84 9.97 -11.68 4.57
CA ASP A 84 9.68 -10.47 3.81
C ASP A 84 8.22 -10.01 3.98
N LEU A 85 7.27 -10.95 3.94
CA LEU A 85 5.86 -10.65 4.18
C LEU A 85 5.61 -10.12 5.60
N ASN A 86 6.33 -10.64 6.60
CA ASN A 86 6.25 -10.14 7.98
C ASN A 86 6.92 -8.76 8.13
N ALA A 87 8.06 -8.55 7.46
CA ALA A 87 8.75 -7.26 7.44
C ALA A 87 7.86 -6.16 6.83
N LEU A 88 7.17 -6.46 5.73
CA LEU A 88 6.20 -5.55 5.11
C LEU A 88 5.03 -5.23 6.04
N ASN A 89 4.44 -6.24 6.69
CA ASN A 89 3.37 -6.02 7.68
C ASN A 89 3.83 -5.07 8.79
N LYS A 90 5.03 -5.29 9.34
CA LYS A 90 5.60 -4.43 10.38
C LYS A 90 5.85 -3.01 9.88
N TYR A 91 6.42 -2.87 8.69
CA TYR A 91 6.66 -1.58 8.06
C TYR A 91 5.37 -0.75 7.95
N PHE A 92 4.30 -1.31 7.38
CA PHE A 92 3.02 -0.59 7.25
C PHE A 92 2.30 -0.38 8.58
N TYR A 93 2.45 -1.31 9.54
CA TYR A 93 1.85 -1.20 10.87
C TYR A 93 2.27 0.08 11.61
N HIS A 94 3.54 0.49 11.49
CA HIS A 94 4.01 1.72 12.13
C HIS A 94 3.29 2.98 11.61
N PHE A 95 2.90 3.00 10.34
CA PHE A 95 2.10 4.09 9.78
C PHE A 95 0.65 4.04 10.27
N ALA A 96 0.06 2.86 10.39
CA ALA A 96 -1.28 2.70 10.94
C ALA A 96 -1.39 3.18 12.39
N VAL A 97 -0.36 2.90 13.21
CA VAL A 97 -0.28 3.41 14.59
C VAL A 97 -0.09 4.93 14.60
N SER A 98 0.75 5.47 13.70
CA SER A 98 1.02 6.91 13.61
C SER A 98 -0.14 7.73 13.01
N ALA A 99 -1.16 7.08 12.47
CA ALA A 99 -2.37 7.68 11.91
C ALA A 99 -3.51 7.81 12.94
N ARG A 100 -3.19 7.68 14.23
CA ARG A 100 -4.13 7.71 15.37
C ARG A 100 -3.71 8.73 16.40
#